data_AF-A0A382JXQ9-F1
#
_entry.id   AF-A0A382JXQ9-F1
#
_cell.length_a   1.000
_cell.length_b   1.000
_cell.length_c   1.000
_cell.angle_alpha   90.00
_cell.angle_beta   90.00
_cell.angle_gamma   90.00
#
_symmetry.space_group_name_H-M   'P 1'
#
loop_
_entity.id
_entity.type
_entity.pdbx_description
1 polymer ?
#
loop_
_entity_poly.entity_id
_entity_poly.type
_entity_poly.pdbx_seq_one_letter_code
_entity_poly.pdbx_strand_id
1 'polypeptide(L)' 'MIDSASRWIREVIQLALVVVALGVVLQILFPQALVFINSDVTGNLIGLIGTFSGAGLIGLIAFGLVYNIVQRR' A
#
# COMPACT_ATOMS: atom_id res chain seq x y z
N MET A 1 1.07 -21.11 23.53
CA MET A 1 2.20 -20.16 23.55
C MET A 1 2.31 -19.40 22.22
N ILE A 2 2.32 -20.10 21.08
CA ILE A 2 2.28 -19.46 19.74
C ILE A 2 1.04 -18.58 19.56
N ASP A 3 -0.11 -19.00 20.09
CA ASP A 3 -1.36 -18.22 19.99
C ASP A 3 -1.27 -16.87 20.71
N SER A 4 -0.64 -16.84 21.89
CA SER A 4 -0.42 -15.62 22.66
C SER A 4 0.55 -14.67 21.96
N ALA A 5 1.63 -15.20 21.39
CA ALA A 5 2.58 -14.41 20.60
C ALA A 5 1.93 -13.85 19.32
N SER A 6 1.14 -14.68 18.61
CA SER A 6 0.39 -14.27 17.43
C SER A 6 -0.63 -13.17 17.75
N ARG A 7 -1.34 -13.28 18.88
CA ARG A 7 -2.25 -12.25 19.35
C ARG A 7 -1.54 -10.93 19.63
N TRP A 8 -0.42 -10.97 20.34
CA TRP A 8 0.37 -9.77 20.66
C TRP A 8 0.90 -9.07 19.39
N ILE A 9 1.44 -9.83 18.43
CA ILE A 9 1.91 -9.28 17.15
C ILE A 9 0.76 -8.59 16.40
N ARG A 10 -0.44 -9.18 16.39
CA ARG A 10 -1.61 -8.57 15.74
C ARG A 10 -2.00 -7.25 16.40
N GLU A 11 -1.98 -7.18 17.72
CA GLU A 11 -2.28 -5.95 18.47
C GLU A 11 -1.26 -4.85 18.17
N VAL A 12 0.03 -5.18 18.12
CA VAL A 12 1.10 -4.24 17.74
C VAL A 12 0.93 -3.75 16.30
N ILE A 13 0.60 -4.65 15.36
CA ILE A 13 0.34 -4.27 13.96
C ILE A 13 -0.87 -3.34 13.88
N GLN A 14 -1.96 -3.63 14.60
CA GLN A 14 -3.14 -2.77 14.62
C GLN A 14 -2.79 -1.36 15.13
N LEU A 15 -2.01 -1.27 16.21
CA LEU A 15 -1.54 0.01 16.73
C LEU A 15 -0.68 0.76 15.69
N ALA A 16 0.26 0.06 15.05
CA ALA A 16 1.10 0.64 14.01
C ALA A 16 0.28 1.16 12.82
N LEU A 17 -0.76 0.42 12.39
CA LEU A 17 -1.65 0.85 11.30
C LEU A 17 -2.42 2.12 11.67
N VAL A 18 -2.89 2.25 12.90
CA VAL A 18 -3.56 3.49 13.38
C VAL A 18 -2.60 4.67 13.34
N VAL A 19 -1.34 4.47 13.75
CA VAL A 19 -0.30 5.52 13.70
C VAL A 19 0.00 5.93 12.26
N VAL A 20 0.11 4.97 11.34
CA VAL A 20 0.29 5.25 9.90
C VAL A 20 -0.89 6.04 9.35
N ALA A 21 -2.12 5.62 9.64
CA ALA A 21 -3.33 6.32 9.19
C ALA A 21 -3.39 7.76 9.71
N LEU A 22 -3.04 7.98 10.99
CA LEU A 22 -2.92 9.31 11.55
C LEU A 22 -1.85 10.14 10.83
N GLY A 23 -0.69 9.55 10.56
CA GLY A 23 0.39 10.19 9.80
C GLY A 23 -0.06 10.67 8.41
N VAL A 24 -0.81 9.84 7.69
CA VAL A 24 -1.37 10.19 6.38
C VAL A 24 -2.30 11.39 6.48
N VAL A 25 -3.26 11.35 7.40
CA VAL A 25 -4.24 12.45 7.57
C VAL A 25 -3.52 13.75 7.92
N LEU A 26 -2.59 13.71 8.87
CA LEU A 26 -1.81 14.88 9.29
C LEU A 26 -0.99 15.44 8.14
N GLN A 27 -0.33 14.59 7.36
CA GLN A 27 0.50 15.02 6.24
C GLN A 27 -0.33 15.58 5.07
N ILE A 28 -1.56 15.09 4.86
CA ILE A 28 -2.48 15.66 3.86
C ILE A 28 -2.96 17.05 4.28
N LEU A 29 -3.37 17.22 5.55
CA LEU A 29 -3.86 18.50 6.06
C LEU A 29 -2.73 19.53 6.24
N PHE A 30 -1.55 19.06 6.60
CA PHE A 30 -0.37 19.86 6.88
C PHE A 30 0.86 19.19 6.25
N PRO A 31 1.24 19.57 5.01
CA PRO A 31 2.29 18.89 4.25
C PRO A 31 3.65 18.79 4.96
N GLN A 32 3.94 19.71 5.88
CA GLN A 32 5.18 19.72 6.67
C GLN A 32 5.03 19.18 8.10
N ALA A 33 3.86 18.67 8.48
CA ALA A 33 3.60 18.23 9.85
C ALA A 33 4.54 17.11 10.31
N LEU A 34 5.03 16.24 9.42
CA LEU A 34 5.91 15.11 9.80
C LEU A 34 7.40 15.35 9.46
N VAL A 35 7.78 16.59 9.11
CA VAL A 35 9.18 16.94 8.78
C VAL A 35 10.12 16.66 9.95
N PHE A 36 9.65 16.76 11.19
CA PHE A 36 10.44 16.48 12.38
C PHE A 36 10.85 15.00 12.54
N ILE A 37 10.15 14.07 11.88
CA ILE A 37 10.49 12.63 11.83
C ILE A 37 11.19 12.28 10.50
N ASN A 38 11.42 13.26 9.61
CA ASN A 38 11.92 13.04 8.24
C ASN A 38 11.16 11.93 7.50
N SER A 39 9.85 11.82 7.71
CA SER A 39 9.04 10.74 7.14
C SER A 39 8.04 11.27 6.11
N ASP A 40 7.99 10.64 4.94
CA ASP A 40 6.95 10.86 3.92
C ASP A 40 5.99 9.67 3.86
N VAL A 41 5.02 9.62 4.78
CA VAL A 41 4.12 8.46 4.93
C VAL A 41 3.14 8.39 3.76
N THR A 42 2.56 9.52 3.37
CA THR A 42 1.61 9.60 2.26
C THR A 42 2.28 9.27 0.93
N GLY A 43 3.46 9.84 0.65
CA GLY A 43 4.21 9.56 -0.57
C GLY A 43 4.63 8.08 -0.67
N ASN A 44 5.10 7.49 0.43
CA ASN A 44 5.45 6.07 0.48
C ASN A 44 4.23 5.17 0.19
N LEU A 45 3.05 5.48 0.74
CA LEU A 45 1.83 4.71 0.46
C LEU A 45 1.37 4.85 -0.99
N ILE A 46 1.40 6.06 -1.55
CA ILE A 46 1.05 6.30 -2.96
C ILE A 46 2.02 5.53 -3.87
N GLY A 47 3.32 5.52 -3.55
CA GLY A 47 4.32 4.74 -4.28
C GLY A 47 4.01 3.24 -4.29
N LEU A 48 3.67 2.68 -3.12
CA LEU A 48 3.28 1.26 -2.99
C LEU A 48 1.97 0.95 -3.74
N ILE A 49 0.97 1.83 -3.69
CA ILE A 49 -0.27 1.66 -4.46
C ILE A 49 0.03 1.74 -5.97
N GLY A 50 0.92 2.64 -6.38
CA GLY A 50 1.37 2.77 -7.77
C GLY A 50 2.03 1.51 -8.32
N THR A 51 2.83 0.79 -7.52
CA THR A 51 3.43 -0.48 -7.95
C THR A 51 2.37 -1.56 -8.14
N PHE A 52 1.35 -1.61 -7.28
CA PHE A 52 0.23 -2.54 -7.45
C PHE A 52 -0.68 -2.15 -8.64
N SER A 53 -0.90 -0.86 -8.90
CA SER A 53 -1.71 -0.42 -10.05
C SER A 53 -1.01 -0.69 -11.38
N GLY A 54 0.31 -0.48 -11.45
CA GLY A 54 1.13 -0.88 -12.60
C GLY A 54 1.04 -2.38 -12.87
N ALA A 55 1.06 -3.21 -11.83
CA ALA A 55 0.87 -4.67 -11.96
C ALA A 55 -0.53 -5.04 -12.48
N GLY A 56 -1.58 -4.32 -12.07
CA GLY A 56 -2.94 -4.50 -12.61
C GLY A 56 -3.05 -4.15 -14.10
N LEU A 57 -2.41 -3.07 -14.53
CA LEU A 57 -2.30 -2.70 -15.95
C LEU A 57 -1.54 -3.76 -16.76
N ILE A 58 -0.44 -4.29 -16.22
CA ILE A 58 0.31 -5.40 -16.84
C ILE A 58 -0.59 -6.64 -17.01
N GLY A 59 -1.44 -6.94 -16.02
CA GLY A 59 -2.42 -8.03 -16.10
C GLY A 59 -3.45 -7.83 -17.22
N LEU A 60 -3.99 -6.62 -17.37
CA LEU A 60 -4.93 -6.28 -18.45
C LEU A 60 -4.28 -6.34 -19.84
N ILE A 61 -3.03 -5.89 -19.96
CA ILE A 61 -2.25 -6.00 -21.20
C ILE A 61 -2.01 -7.48 -21.55
N ALA A 62 -1.63 -8.30 -20.57
CA ALA A 62 -1.44 -9.74 -20.76
C ALA A 62 -2.74 -10.43 -21.21
N PHE A 63 -3.87 -10.08 -20.61
CA PHE A 63 -5.19 -10.58 -21.04
C PHE A 63 -5.51 -10.17 -22.48
N GLY A 64 -5.33 -8.90 -22.83
CA GLY A 64 -5.57 -8.39 -24.19
C GLY A 64 -4.71 -9.09 -25.24
N LEU A 65 -3.45 -9.41 -24.90
CA LEU A 65 -2.54 -10.15 -25.77
C LEU A 65 -3.04 -11.59 -26.01
N VAL A 66 -3.42 -12.31 -24.93
CA VAL A 66 -3.97 -13.67 -25.03
C VAL A 66 -5.26 -13.67 -25.85
N TYR A 67 -6.15 -12.71 -25.58
CA TYR A 67 -7.39 -12.55 -26.33
C TYR A 67 -7.15 -12.34 -27.83
N ASN A 68 -6.17 -11.50 -28.19
CA ASN A 68 -5.82 -11.26 -29.58
C ASN A 68 -5.29 -12.52 -30.29
N ILE A 69 -4.48 -13.32 -29.60
CA ILE A 69 -3.96 -14.59 -30.13
C ILE A 69 -5.09 -15.58 -30.37
N VAL A 70 -6.05 -15.68 -29.43
CA VAL A 70 -7.21 -16.57 -29.55
C VAL A 70 -8.12 -16.17 -30.71
N GLN A 71 -8.35 -14.86 -30.92
CA GLN A 71 -9.19 -14.34 -32.00
C GLN A 71 -8.56 -14.39 -33.39
N ARG A 72 -7.24 -14.52 -33.49
CA ARG A 72 -6.52 -14.65 -34.77
C ARG A 72 -6.45 -16.11 -35.26
N ARG A 73 -7.15 -17.04 -34.59
CA ARG A 73 -7.56 -18.33 -35.15
C ARG A 73 -8.99 -18.25 -35.66
#